data_AF-A0A366W9P1-F1
#
_entry.id   AF-A0A366W9P1-F1
#
_cell.length_a   1.000
_cell.length_b   1.000
_cell.length_c   1.000
_cell.angle_alpha   90.00
_cell.angle_beta   90.00
_cell.angle_gamma   90.00
#
_symmetry.space_group_name_H-M   'P 1'
#
loop_
_entity.id
_entity.type
_entity.pdbx_description
1 polymer ?
#
loop_
_entity_poly.entity_id
_entity_poly.type
_entity_poly.pdbx_seq_one_letter_code
_entity_poly.pdbx_strand_id
1 'polypeptide(L)' 'MSDHNSSKAEQDREILRDFHHWIVIARAMVHDTFVGDDTELQRMTLSTAHSLMLEHQLSEIKTSLAEIKTSLNSGKD' A
#
# COMPACT_ATOMS: atom_id res chain seq x y z
N MET A 1 -10.16 28.99 -10.55
CA MET A 1 -8.98 28.35 -9.91
C MET A 1 -9.47 27.62 -8.66
N SER A 2 -10.16 26.49 -8.82
CA SER A 2 -10.75 25.76 -7.68
C SER A 2 -10.59 24.24 -7.78
N ASP A 3 -10.20 23.72 -8.95
CA ASP A 3 -10.20 22.28 -9.22
C ASP A 3 -8.95 21.55 -8.69
N HIS A 4 -7.83 22.26 -8.53
CA HIS A 4 -6.57 21.68 -8.05
C HIS A 4 -6.62 21.25 -6.58
N ASN A 5 -7.37 21.96 -5.73
CA ASN A 5 -7.43 21.65 -4.30
C ASN A 5 -8.35 20.45 -3.99
N SER A 6 -9.33 20.19 -4.86
CA SER A 6 -10.27 19.08 -4.74
C SER A 6 -9.61 17.74 -5.09
N SER A 7 -8.78 17.71 -6.14
CA SER A 7 -8.05 16.51 -6.58
C SER A 7 -7.04 16.01 -5.56
N LYS A 8 -6.29 16.91 -4.91
CA LYS A 8 -5.33 16.52 -3.86
C LYS A 8 -6.02 15.91 -2.64
N ALA A 9 -7.14 16.50 -2.20
CA ALA A 9 -7.89 15.99 -1.07
C ALA A 9 -8.52 14.62 -1.35
N GLU A 10 -8.91 14.34 -2.60
CA GLU A 10 -9.38 13.01 -3.01
C GLU A 10 -8.24 11.99 -3.01
N GLN A 11 -7.09 12.35 -3.58
CA GLN A 11 -5.91 11.49 -3.60
C GLN A 11 -5.42 11.17 -2.18
N ASP A 12 -5.38 12.16 -1.29
CA ASP A 12 -5.02 11.95 0.12
C ASP A 12 -6.05 11.02 0.82
N ARG A 13 -7.35 11.11 0.47
CA ARG A 13 -8.40 10.19 0.99
C ARG A 13 -8.23 8.76 0.48
N GLU A 14 -7.85 8.59 -0.78
CA GLU A 14 -7.56 7.27 -1.36
C GLU A 14 -6.36 6.63 -0.67
N ILE A 15 -5.26 7.36 -0.53
CA ILE A 15 -4.05 6.89 0.18
C ILE A 15 -4.39 6.46 1.62
N LEU A 16 -5.20 7.25 2.33
CA LEU A 16 -5.61 6.92 3.70
C LEU A 16 -6.50 5.66 3.74
N ARG A 17 -7.37 5.47 2.75
CA ARG A 17 -8.24 4.29 2.65
C ARG A 17 -7.41 3.03 2.39
N ASP A 18 -6.42 3.13 1.51
CA ASP A 18 -5.50 2.04 1.19
C ASP A 18 -4.66 1.68 2.40
N PHE A 19 -4.14 2.67 3.13
CA PHE A 19 -3.42 2.40 4.36
C PHE A 19 -4.31 1.75 5.43
N HIS A 20 -5.56 2.18 5.58
CA HIS A 20 -6.51 1.55 6.51
C HIS A 20 -6.77 0.08 6.18
N HIS A 21 -6.88 -0.26 4.89
CA HIS A 21 -7.00 -1.65 4.44
C HIS A 21 -5.83 -2.51 4.94
N TRP A 22 -4.59 -2.02 4.80
CA TRP A 22 -3.40 -2.72 5.27
C TRP A 22 -3.33 -2.85 6.80
N ILE A 23 -3.87 -1.89 7.54
CA ILE A 23 -4.00 -1.97 9.01
C ILE A 23 -4.94 -3.11 9.41
N VAL A 24 -6.07 -3.28 8.73
CA VAL A 24 -7.02 -4.37 9.02
C VAL A 24 -6.36 -5.74 8.80
N ILE A 25 -5.63 -5.91 7.69
CA ILE A 25 -4.89 -7.15 7.39
C ILE A 25 -3.78 -7.40 8.41
N ALA A 26 -2.94 -6.39 8.66
CA ALA A 26 -1.84 -6.49 9.62
C ALA A 26 -2.33 -6.82 11.02
N ARG A 27 -3.47 -6.24 11.44
CA ARG A 27 -4.09 -6.52 12.73
C ARG A 27 -4.42 -7.99 12.87
N ALA A 28 -5.05 -8.61 11.86
CA ALA A 28 -5.35 -10.03 11.88
C ALA A 28 -4.07 -10.88 12.00
N MET A 29 -3.00 -10.52 11.29
CA MET A 29 -1.73 -11.25 11.34
C MET A 29 -1.02 -11.15 12.70
N VAL A 30 -1.05 -9.98 13.33
CA VAL A 30 -0.33 -9.72 14.58
C VAL A 30 -1.14 -10.17 15.80
N HIS A 31 -2.45 -9.92 15.82
CA HIS A 31 -3.27 -10.12 17.03
C HIS A 31 -3.52 -11.60 17.37
N ASP A 32 -3.44 -12.52 16.41
CA ASP A 32 -3.75 -13.95 16.66
C ASP A 32 -2.71 -14.66 17.54
N THR A 33 -1.53 -14.07 17.74
CA THR A 33 -0.41 -14.71 18.46
C THR A 33 0.27 -13.80 19.48
N PHE A 34 -0.16 -12.54 19.58
CA PHE A 34 0.54 -11.56 20.39
C PHE A 34 0.16 -11.65 21.87
N VAL A 35 1.17 -11.78 22.72
CA VAL A 35 1.05 -11.71 24.19
C VAL A 35 2.01 -10.62 24.66
N GLY A 36 1.50 -9.40 24.81
CA GLY A 36 2.27 -8.23 25.22
C GLY A 36 1.34 -7.05 25.50
N ASP A 37 1.90 -5.84 25.61
CA ASP A 37 1.10 -4.64 25.85
C ASP A 37 0.51 -4.05 24.57
N ASP A 38 -0.57 -3.27 24.73
CA ASP A 38 -1.30 -2.65 23.62
C ASP A 38 -0.45 -1.66 22.81
N THR A 39 0.59 -1.07 23.41
CA THR A 39 1.47 -0.10 22.71
C THR A 39 2.34 -0.84 21.70
N GLU A 40 2.93 -1.96 22.12
CA GLU A 40 3.73 -2.80 21.24
C GLU A 40 2.87 -3.48 20.17
N LEU A 41 1.65 -3.88 20.52
CA LEU A 41 0.67 -4.41 19.56
C LEU A 41 0.34 -3.40 18.46
N GLN A 42 0.09 -2.14 18.82
CA GLN A 42 -0.15 -1.06 17.86
C GLN A 42 1.08 -0.79 17.00
N ARG A 43 2.28 -0.74 17.60
CA ARG A 43 3.54 -0.52 16.89
C ARG A 43 3.80 -1.62 15.86
N MET A 44 3.63 -2.88 16.26
CA MET A 44 3.77 -4.02 15.36
C MET A 44 2.73 -4.00 14.24
N THR A 45 1.46 -3.71 14.56
CA THR A 45 0.39 -3.61 13.56
C THR A 45 0.68 -2.53 12.51
N LEU A 46 1.11 -1.34 12.95
CA LEU A 46 1.49 -0.24 12.05
C LEU A 46 2.71 -0.60 11.19
N SER A 47 3.72 -1.22 11.78
CA SER A 47 4.92 -1.67 11.06
C SER A 47 4.57 -2.70 9.99
N THR A 48 3.77 -3.71 10.33
CA THR A 48 3.33 -4.75 9.41
C THR A 48 2.47 -4.18 8.28
N ALA A 49 1.53 -3.28 8.59
CA ALA A 49 0.69 -2.63 7.58
C ALA A 49 1.53 -1.82 6.57
N HIS A 50 2.53 -1.08 7.06
CA HIS A 50 3.45 -0.35 6.21
C HIS A 50 4.27 -1.27 5.30
N SER A 51 4.78 -2.39 5.82
CA SER A 51 5.48 -3.40 5.02
C SER A 51 4.60 -3.99 3.92
N LEU A 52 3.36 -4.39 4.24
CA LEU A 52 2.42 -4.95 3.26
C LEU A 52 2.08 -3.96 2.15
N MET A 53 1.87 -2.69 2.50
CA MET A 53 1.63 -1.62 1.53
C MET A 53 2.80 -1.45 0.56
N LEU A 54 4.04 -1.42 1.07
CA LEU A 54 5.23 -1.28 0.24
C LEU A 54 5.45 -2.49 -0.68
N GLU A 55 5.20 -3.71 -0.17
CA GLU A 55 5.27 -4.93 -0.97
C GLU A 55 4.28 -4.91 -2.14
N HIS A 56 3.04 -4.47 -1.87
CA HIS A 56 2.02 -4.32 -2.88
C HIS A 56 2.43 -3.31 -3.96
N GLN A 57 2.83 -2.10 -3.57
CA GLN A 57 3.30 -1.07 -4.50
C GLN A 57 4.49 -1.54 -5.34
N LEU A 58 5.43 -2.26 -4.73
CA LEU A 58 6.57 -2.84 -5.45
C LEU A 58 6.13 -3.87 -6.49
N SER A 59 5.09 -4.67 -6.20
CA SER A 59 4.52 -5.64 -7.13
C SER A 59 3.86 -4.95 -8.33
N GLU A 60 3.13 -3.86 -8.10
CA GLU A 60 2.52 -3.06 -9.18
C GLU A 60 3.58 -2.41 -10.08
N ILE A 61 4.65 -1.87 -9.50
CA ILE A 61 5.78 -1.29 -10.23
C ILE A 61 6.46 -2.37 -11.09
N LYS A 62 6.69 -3.57 -10.54
CA LYS A 62 7.28 -4.69 -11.27
C LYS A 62 6.40 -5.13 -12.44
N THR A 63 5.09 -5.17 -12.25
CA THR A 63 4.11 -5.53 -13.29
C THR A 63 4.13 -4.49 -14.42
N SER A 64 4.03 -3.20 -14.07
CA SER A 64 4.11 -2.09 -15.03
C SER A 64 5.42 -2.11 -15.82
N LEU A 65 6.55 -2.40 -15.16
CA LEU A 65 7.85 -2.52 -15.83
C LEU A 65 7.88 -3.68 -16.83
N ALA A 66 7.26 -4.82 -16.49
CA ALA A 66 7.17 -5.97 -17.38
C ALA A 66 6.31 -5.67 -18.63
N GLU A 67 5.21 -4.92 -18.46
CA GLU A 67 4.35 -4.47 -19.56
C GLU A 67 5.07 -3.48 -20.48
N ILE A 68 5.79 -2.50 -19.91
CA ILE A 68 6.63 -1.56 -20.67
C ILE A 68 7.68 -2.32 -21.48
N LYS A 69 8.37 -3.27 -20.85
CA LYS A 69 9.39 -4.09 -21.53
C LYS A 69 8.80 -4.90 -22.68
N THR A 70 7.61 -5.48 -22.46
CA THR A 70 6.90 -6.24 -23.49
C THR A 70 6.52 -5.33 -24.67
N SER A 71 5.94 -4.16 -24.39
CA SER A 71 5.55 -3.18 -25.40
C SER A 71 6.73 -2.67 -26.24
N LEU A 72 7.87 -2.43 -25.59
CA LEU A 72 9.11 -2.01 -26.26
C LEU A 72 9.72 -3.10 -27.15
N ASN A 73 9.51 -4.38 -26.80
CA ASN A 73 9.98 -5.51 -27.61
C ASN A 73 9.03 -5.78 -28.79
N SER A 74 7.72 -5.69 -28.59
CA SER A 74 6.73 -5.89 -29.66
C SER A 74 6.70 -4.76 -30.69
N GLY A 75 7.18 -3.57 -30.35
CA GLY A 75 7.30 -2.44 -31.28
C GLY A 75 8.61 -2.42 -32.10
N LYS A 76 9.47 -3.44 -31.95
CA LYS A 76 10.74 -3.56 -32.70
C LYS A 76 10.67 -4.52 -33.89
N ASP A 77 9.56 -5.24 -34.06
CA ASP A 77 9.26 -6.08 -35.22
C ASP A 77 8.35 -5.32 -36.21
#